data_AF-A0A6H2A5Z0-F1
#
_entry.id   AF-A0A6H2A5Z0-F1
#
_cell.length_a   1.000
_cell.length_b   1.000
_cell.length_c   1.000
_cell.angle_alpha   90.00
_cell.angle_beta   90.00
_cell.angle_gamma   90.00
#
_symmetry.space_group_name_H-M   'P 1'
#
loop_
_entity.id
_entity.type
_entity.pdbx_description
1 polymer ?
#
loop_
_entity_poly.entity_id
_entity_poly.type
_entity_poly.pdbx_seq_one_letter_code
_entity_poly.pdbx_strand_id
1 'polypeptide(L)' 'KGREKMRTGNNEYQNGRLVNGYDYDNQAWVENGRYMRCGHPADPEKMDCGCYGRIHKGEKTV' A
#
# COMPACT_ATOMS: atom_id res chain seq x y z
N LYS A 1 -15.29 22.09 -4.81
CA LYS A 1 -15.14 20.95 -5.75
C LYS A 1 -14.04 20.05 -5.19
N GLY A 2 -14.41 19.08 -4.35
CA GLY A 2 -13.45 18.20 -3.67
C GLY A 2 -12.74 17.33 -4.70
N ARG A 3 -11.41 17.41 -4.75
CA ARG A 3 -10.62 16.50 -5.58
C ARG A 3 -10.62 15.14 -4.90
N GLU A 4 -11.53 14.27 -5.34
CA GLU A 4 -11.38 12.83 -5.15
C GLU A 4 -9.98 12.46 -5.65
N LYS A 5 -9.11 12.06 -4.72
CA LYS A 5 -7.80 11.48 -5.03
C LYS A 5 -8.05 10.14 -5.71
N MET A 6 -8.39 10.17 -7.00
CA MET A 6 -8.31 9.00 -7.85
C MET A 6 -6.87 8.52 -7.77
N ARG A 7 -6.68 7.29 -7.25
CA ARG A 7 -5.40 6.57 -7.19
C ARG A 7 -4.98 6.23 -8.62
N THR A 8 -4.59 7.23 -9.39
CA THR A 8 -4.20 7.11 -10.80
C THR A 8 -2.84 6.44 -10.90
N GLY A 9 -2.84 5.11 -10.81
CA GLY A 9 -2.14 4.16 -11.69
C GLY A 9 -0.62 4.23 -11.92
N ASN A 10 0.10 5.24 -11.42
CA ASN A 10 1.55 5.36 -11.65
C ASN A 10 2.31 5.19 -10.34
N ASN A 11 3.33 4.34 -10.36
CA ASN A 11 4.28 4.21 -9.27
C ASN A 11 5.20 5.43 -9.24
N GLU A 12 5.18 6.18 -8.14
CA GLU A 12 6.05 7.31 -7.86
C GLU A 12 7.24 6.85 -7.04
N TYR A 13 8.45 7.11 -7.53
CA TYR A 13 9.70 6.82 -6.83
C TYR A 13 10.43 8.12 -6.47
N GLN A 14 11.01 8.17 -5.28
CA GLN A 14 11.87 9.26 -4.84
C GLN A 14 13.19 8.68 -4.33
N ASN A 15 14.31 9.12 -4.89
CA ASN A 15 15.64 8.61 -4.55
C ASN A 15 15.76 7.07 -4.66
N GLY A 16 15.13 6.47 -5.68
CA GLY A 16 15.12 5.02 -5.90
C GLY A 16 14.10 4.24 -5.07
N ARG A 17 13.36 4.90 -4.18
CA ARG A 17 12.40 4.26 -3.27
C ARG A 17 10.96 4.58 -3.64
N LEU A 18 10.09 3.57 -3.61
CA LEU A 18 8.67 3.75 -3.91
C LEU A 18 8.02 4.63 -2.83
N VAL A 19 7.47 5.78 -3.22
CA VAL A 19 6.79 6.73 -2.32
C VAL A 19 5.27 6.69 -2.46
N ASN A 20 4.73 6.46 -3.65
CA ASN A 20 3.30 6.19 -3.82
C ASN A 20 3.12 5.17 -4.95
N GLY A 21 2.24 4.19 -4.78
CA GLY A 21 1.96 3.20 -5.81
C GLY A 21 1.85 1.79 -5.26
N TYR A 22 2.02 0.80 -6.13
CA TYR A 22 1.98 -0.60 -5.75
C TYR A 22 3.38 -1.21 -5.79
N ASP A 23 3.80 -1.74 -4.65
CA ASP A 23 4.97 -2.58 -4.51
C ASP A 23 4.61 -3.98 -4.98
N TYR A 24 5.14 -4.39 -6.14
CA TYR A 24 4.84 -5.68 -6.74
C TYR A 24 5.60 -6.83 -6.08
N ASP A 25 6.77 -6.56 -5.51
CA ASP A 25 7.57 -7.56 -4.78
C ASP A 25 6.87 -7.96 -3.49
N ASN A 26 6.41 -6.97 -2.73
CA ASN A 26 5.72 -7.18 -1.46
C ASN A 26 4.19 -7.30 -1.61
N GLN A 27 3.66 -7.12 -2.81
CA GLN A 27 2.23 -7.12 -3.11
C GLN A 27 1.45 -6.19 -2.17
N ALA A 28 1.94 -4.96 -2.02
CA ALA A 28 1.43 -4.01 -1.04
C ALA A 28 1.34 -2.59 -1.61
N TRP A 29 0.28 -1.87 -1.23
CA TRP A 29 0.15 -0.46 -1.57
C TRP A 29 1.05 0.39 -0.68
N VAL A 30 1.60 1.45 -1.26
CA VAL A 30 2.48 2.41 -0.59
C VAL A 30 1.89 3.80 -0.75
N GLU A 31 1.88 4.55 0.35
CA GLU A 31 1.47 5.95 0.38
C GLU A 31 2.44 6.75 1.27
N ASN A 32 2.97 7.87 0.76
CA ASN A 32 3.99 8.69 1.42
C ASN A 32 5.22 7.88 1.90
N GLY A 33 5.65 6.91 1.09
CA GLY A 33 6.78 6.03 1.37
C GLY A 33 6.51 5.01 2.47
N ARG A 34 5.24 4.79 2.84
CA ARG A 34 4.85 3.81 3.85
C ARG A 34 3.88 2.79 3.31
N TYR A 35 4.05 1.53 3.72
CA TYR A 35 3.10 0.49 3.37
C TYR A 35 1.74 0.76 4.00
N MET A 36 0.72 0.59 3.18
CA MET A 36 -0.68 0.76 3.54
C MET A 36 -1.28 -0.58 3.91
N ARG A 37 -2.25 -0.52 4.83
CA ARG A 37 -3.06 -1.69 5.15
C ARG A 37 -3.72 -2.18 3.87
N CYS A 38 -3.68 -3.49 3.67
CA CYS A 38 -4.38 -4.14 2.58
C CYS A 38 -5.86 -3.73 2.49
N GLY A 39 -6.35 -3.52 1.26
CA GLY A 39 -7.72 -3.04 0.99
C GLY A 39 -8.72 -4.12 0.60
N HIS A 40 -8.31 -5.38 0.52
CA HIS A 40 -9.26 -6.48 0.31
C HIS A 40 -10.12 -6.66 1.57
N PRO A 41 -11.38 -7.13 1.43
CA PRO A 41 -12.17 -7.50 2.59
C PRO A 41 -11.31 -8.42 3.47
N ALA A 42 -11.13 -8.01 4.73
CA ALA A 42 -10.72 -8.98 5.73
C ALA A 42 -11.87 -9.96 5.75
N ASP A 43 -11.65 -11.16 5.22
CA ASP A 43 -12.61 -12.24 5.32
C ASP A 43 -13.04 -12.28 6.79
N PRO A 44 -14.29 -11.91 7.14
CA PRO A 44 -14.65 -11.72 8.54
C PRO A 44 -14.55 -13.03 9.33
N GLU A 45 -14.55 -14.17 8.61
CA GLU A 45 -14.33 -15.51 9.14
C GLU A 45 -12.83 -15.85 9.29
N LYS A 46 -11.96 -15.18 8.53
CA LYS A 46 -10.50 -15.31 8.62
C LYS A 46 -9.90 -13.93 8.81
N MET A 47 -9.95 -13.45 10.05
CA MET A 47 -9.25 -12.24 10.53
C MET A 47 -7.71 -12.30 10.37
N ASP A 48 -7.19 -13.20 9.53
CA ASP A 48 -5.80 -13.64 9.41
C ASP A 48 -5.26 -13.41 7.99
N CYS A 49 -5.36 -12.16 7.52
CA CYS A 49 -4.62 -11.81 6.31
C CYS A 49 -3.13 -11.72 6.64
N GLY A 50 -2.35 -12.73 6.26
CA GLY A 50 -0.88 -12.70 6.30
C GLY A 50 -0.22 -11.81 5.23
N CYS A 51 -0.98 -10.86 4.66
CA CYS A 51 -0.50 -9.96 3.62
C CYS A 51 0.50 -8.94 4.16
N TYR A 52 1.51 -8.65 3.35
CA TYR A 52 2.59 -7.72 3.69
C TYR A 52 2.06 -6.35 4.10
N GLY A 53 1.08 -5.80 3.37
CA GLY A 53 0.47 -4.50 3.71
C GLY A 53 -0.19 -4.47 5.10
N ARG A 54 -0.68 -5.59 5.62
CA ARG A 54 -1.21 -5.66 7.00
C ARG A 54 -0.08 -5.75 8.02
N ILE A 55 0.86 -6.65 7.79
CA ILE A 55 1.97 -6.95 8.72
C ILE A 55 2.88 -5.72 8.86
N HIS A 56 3.19 -5.07 7.74
CA HIS A 56 4.13 -3.97 7.63
C HIS A 56 3.45 -2.60 7.55
N LYS A 57 2.18 -2.48 7.95
CA LYS A 57 1.42 -1.22 7.87
C LYS A 57 2.17 -0.10 8.59
N GLY A 58 2.48 0.98 7.86
CA GLY A 58 3.17 2.15 8.36
C GLY A 58 4.70 2.05 8.32
N GLU A 59 5.24 0.87 7.99
CA GLU A 59 6.67 0.71 7.75
C GLU A 59 7.07 1.39 6.46
N LYS A 60 8.32 1.83 6.46
CA LYS A 60 8.97 2.51 5.37
C LYS A 60 9.27 1.50 4.26
N THR A 61 8.89 1.79 3.02
CA THR A 61 9.43 1.08 1.85
C THR A 61 10.96 1.07 1.89
N VAL A 62 11.62 0.02 1.41
CA VAL A 62 13.08 0.03 1.30
C VAL A 62 13.51 0.56 -0.06
#